data_AF-A0A6M0SCX9-F1
#
_entry.id   AF-A0A6M0SCX9-F1
#
_cell.length_a   1.000
_cell.length_b   1.000
_cell.length_c   1.000
_cell.angle_alpha   90.00
_cell.angle_beta   90.00
_cell.angle_gamma   90.00
#
_symmetry.space_group_name_H-M   'P 1'
#
loop_
_entity.id
_entity.type
_entity.pdbx_description
1 polymer ?
#
loop_
_entity_poly.entity_id
_entity_poly.type
_entity_poly.pdbx_seq_one_letter_code
_entity_poly.pdbx_strand_id
1 'polypeptide(L)'
;MLSAKILEAAKTIRQFLPNLLEGQASEFDQQLAALINRHLAGEPLGNQITSLLASNPETRKWMRDFLSIDSGQTRGGVFNPLPGLPNIDAPRYICPEKDYIWHHIDSSDPIPRCPTHNFSLVRDES
;
A
#
# COMPACT_ATOMS: atom_id res chain seq x y z
N MET A 1 -5.67 -8.80 -15.66
CA MET A 1 -4.29 -8.40 -15.33
C MET A 1 -4.36 -7.39 -14.21
N LEU A 2 -3.55 -7.55 -13.16
CA LEU A 2 -3.42 -6.53 -12.11
C LEU A 2 -2.66 -5.34 -12.70
N SER A 3 -3.16 -4.12 -12.51
CA SER A 3 -2.38 -2.95 -12.89
C SER A 3 -1.28 -2.71 -11.86
N ALA A 4 -0.13 -2.19 -12.30
CA ALA A 4 0.96 -1.82 -11.39
C ALA A 4 0.49 -0.86 -10.29
N LYS A 5 -0.42 0.07 -10.64
CA LYS A 5 -1.04 1.01 -9.70
C LYS A 5 -1.89 0.33 -8.62
N ILE A 6 -2.70 -0.68 -8.99
CA ILE A 6 -3.48 -1.43 -8.00
C ILE A 6 -2.55 -2.25 -7.10
N LEU A 7 -1.48 -2.82 -7.64
CA LEU A 7 -0.49 -3.54 -6.84
C LEU A 7 0.21 -2.60 -5.84
N GLU A 8 0.55 -1.39 -6.27
CA GLU A 8 1.15 -0.37 -5.40
C GLU A 8 0.16 0.09 -4.32
N ALA A 9 -1.09 0.35 -4.69
CA ALA A 9 -2.17 0.65 -3.76
C ALA A 9 -2.35 -0.48 -2.73
N ALA A 10 -2.33 -1.74 -3.18
CA ALA A 10 -2.45 -2.93 -2.33
C ALA A 10 -1.31 -3.03 -1.31
N LYS A 11 -0.09 -2.63 -1.67
CA LYS A 11 1.05 -2.63 -0.74
C LYS A 11 0.98 -1.45 0.22
N THR A 12 0.53 -0.30 -0.27
CA THR A 12 0.50 0.97 0.47
C THR A 12 -0.63 1.03 1.48
N ILE A 13 -1.82 0.51 1.16
CA ILE A 13 -2.97 0.53 2.06
C ILE A 13 -2.71 -0.20 3.37
N ARG A 14 -1.79 -1.18 3.36
CA ARG A 14 -1.45 -2.03 4.51
C ARG A 14 -1.07 -1.24 5.77
N GLN A 15 -0.34 -0.14 5.62
CA GLN A 15 0.02 0.73 6.75
C GLN A 15 -1.19 1.48 7.35
N PHE A 16 -2.24 1.68 6.56
CA PHE A 16 -3.46 2.40 6.95
C PHE A 16 -4.55 1.46 7.43
N LEU A 17 -4.45 0.14 7.21
CA LEU A 17 -5.43 -0.84 7.64
C LEU A 17 -5.77 -0.74 9.14
N PRO A 18 -4.81 -0.54 10.07
CA PRO A 18 -5.12 -0.37 11.49
C PRO A 18 -6.05 0.82 11.77
N ASN A 19 -5.95 1.88 10.96
CA ASN A 19 -6.80 3.06 11.06
C ASN A 19 -8.15 2.88 10.33
N LEU A 20 -8.16 2.13 9.21
CA LEU A 20 -9.36 1.92 8.39
C LEU A 20 -10.30 0.82 8.90
N LEU A 21 -9.73 -0.27 9.43
CA LEU A 21 -10.46 -1.51 9.75
C LEU A 21 -10.37 -1.88 11.24
N GLU A 22 -9.66 -1.09 12.04
CA GLU A 22 -9.47 -1.28 13.48
C GLU A 22 -9.19 -2.76 13.84
N GLY A 23 -10.14 -3.44 14.47
CA GLY A 23 -10.01 -4.82 14.96
C GLY A 23 -9.85 -5.90 13.88
N GLN A 24 -10.24 -5.62 12.62
CA GLN A 24 -10.08 -6.56 11.49
C GLN A 24 -8.80 -6.30 10.67
N ALA A 25 -8.03 -5.26 11.02
CA ALA A 25 -6.87 -4.84 10.25
C ALA A 25 -5.80 -5.93 10.12
N SER A 26 -5.52 -6.65 11.20
CA SER A 26 -4.48 -7.69 11.21
C SER A 26 -4.83 -8.87 10.30
N GLU A 27 -6.08 -9.34 10.37
CA GLU A 27 -6.55 -10.44 9.52
C GLU A 27 -6.57 -10.01 8.04
N PHE A 28 -7.06 -8.80 7.75
CA PHE A 28 -7.09 -8.26 6.41
C PHE A 28 -5.67 -8.07 5.84
N ASP A 29 -4.73 -7.56 6.65
CA ASP A 29 -3.32 -7.40 6.27
C ASP A 29 -2.70 -8.74 5.91
N GLN A 30 -2.89 -9.77 6.74
CA GLN A 30 -2.34 -11.10 6.48
C GLN A 30 -2.88 -11.71 5.18
N GLN A 31 -4.18 -11.60 4.94
CA GLN A 31 -4.79 -12.07 3.70
C GLN A 31 -4.24 -11.33 2.48
N LEU A 32 -4.10 -10.01 2.58
CA LEU A 32 -3.58 -9.17 1.51
C LEU A 32 -2.10 -9.46 1.23
N ALA A 33 -1.29 -9.62 2.27
CA ALA A 33 0.12 -10.02 2.19
C ALA A 33 0.30 -11.36 1.49
N ALA A 34 -0.50 -12.37 1.87
CA ALA A 34 -0.44 -13.69 1.26
C ALA A 34 -0.75 -13.64 -0.25
N LEU A 35 -1.76 -12.87 -0.65
CA LEU A 35 -2.11 -12.68 -2.06
C LEU A 35 -1.01 -11.93 -2.84
N ILE A 36 -0.43 -10.88 -2.25
CA ILE A 36 0.66 -10.11 -2.87
C ILE A 36 1.89 -10.99 -3.08
N ASN A 37 2.36 -11.72 -2.07
CA ASN A 37 3.53 -12.59 -2.18
C ASN A 37 3.35 -13.67 -3.27
N ARG A 38 2.19 -14.33 -3.29
CA ARG A 38 1.88 -15.33 -4.31
C ARG A 38 1.79 -14.71 -5.70
N HIS A 39 1.25 -13.49 -5.82
CA HIS A 39 1.27 -12.76 -7.09
C HIS A 39 2.69 -12.41 -7.54
N LEU A 40 3.56 -11.98 -6.62
CA LEU A 40 4.98 -11.73 -6.89
C LEU A 40 5.74 -13.00 -7.29
N ALA A 41 5.33 -14.16 -6.78
CA ALA A 41 5.83 -15.47 -7.19
C ALA A 41 5.33 -15.93 -8.59
N GLY A 42 4.53 -15.10 -9.27
CA GLY A 42 4.04 -15.35 -10.63
C GLY A 42 2.62 -15.93 -10.71
N GLU A 43 1.92 -16.08 -9.59
CA GLU A 43 0.53 -16.56 -9.61
C GLU A 43 -0.45 -15.48 -10.13
N PRO A 44 -1.48 -15.87 -10.93
CA PRO A 44 -2.44 -14.93 -11.51
C PRO A 44 -3.52 -14.46 -10.52
N LEU A 45 -3.12 -14.03 -9.31
CA LEU A 45 -4.01 -13.64 -8.22
C LEU A 45 -4.45 -12.17 -8.26
N GLY A 46 -4.16 -11.45 -9.33
CA GLY A 46 -4.53 -10.04 -9.48
C GLY A 46 -6.02 -9.75 -9.24
N ASN A 47 -6.89 -10.64 -9.72
CA ASN A 47 -8.34 -10.50 -9.51
C ASN A 47 -8.71 -10.71 -8.03
N GLN A 48 -8.03 -11.61 -7.32
CA GLN A 48 -8.29 -11.87 -5.91
C GLN A 48 -7.84 -10.69 -5.04
N ILE A 49 -6.68 -10.10 -5.33
CA ILE A 49 -6.21 -8.87 -4.68
C ILE A 49 -7.24 -7.75 -4.85
N THR A 50 -7.69 -7.54 -6.09
CA THR A 50 -8.67 -6.51 -6.40
C THR A 50 -10.01 -6.75 -5.69
N SER A 51 -10.48 -8.00 -5.69
CA SER A 51 -11.71 -8.39 -4.99
C SER A 51 -11.61 -8.21 -3.47
N LEU A 52 -10.47 -8.56 -2.85
CA LEU A 52 -10.25 -8.38 -1.41
C LEU A 52 -10.29 -6.89 -1.06
N LEU A 53 -9.56 -6.06 -1.79
CA LEU A 53 -9.56 -4.60 -1.57
C LEU A 53 -10.93 -3.97 -1.83
N ALA A 54 -11.72 -4.54 -2.75
CA ALA A 54 -13.09 -4.12 -2.99
C ALA A 54 -14.08 -4.69 -1.98
N SER A 55 -13.72 -5.68 -1.15
CA SER A 55 -14.65 -6.36 -0.24
C SER A 55 -15.12 -5.45 0.90
N ASN A 56 -14.26 -4.54 1.37
CA ASN A 56 -14.59 -3.59 2.43
C ASN A 56 -14.85 -2.17 1.86
N PRO A 57 -15.92 -1.47 2.29
CA PRO A 57 -16.21 -0.11 1.85
C PRO A 57 -15.08 0.90 2.10
N GLU A 58 -14.41 0.83 3.25
CA GLU A 58 -13.35 1.75 3.65
C GLU A 58 -12.11 1.55 2.78
N THR A 59 -11.68 0.31 2.57
CA THR A 59 -10.55 0.00 1.68
C THR A 59 -10.86 0.37 0.23
N ARG A 60 -12.10 0.14 -0.21
CA ARG A 60 -12.55 0.51 -1.57
C ARG A 60 -12.58 2.03 -1.75
N LYS A 61 -12.99 2.79 -0.72
CA LYS A 61 -12.96 4.25 -0.72
C LYS A 61 -11.52 4.74 -0.82
N TRP A 62 -10.64 4.27 0.06
CA TRP A 62 -9.21 4.58 0.05
C TRP A 62 -8.55 4.27 -1.31
N MET A 63 -8.88 3.14 -1.93
CA MET A 63 -8.36 2.81 -3.27
C MET A 63 -8.80 3.79 -4.36
N ARG A 64 -10.10 4.17 -4.39
CA ARG A 64 -10.59 5.13 -5.39
C ARG A 64 -9.87 6.47 -5.25
N ASP A 65 -9.73 6.88 -4.01
CA ASP A 65 -9.04 8.06 -3.56
C ASP A 65 -7.56 8.01 -4.04
N PHE A 66 -6.82 6.95 -3.72
CA PHE A 66 -5.42 6.74 -4.14
C PHE A 66 -5.26 6.75 -5.67
N LEU A 67 -6.16 6.08 -6.41
CA LEU A 67 -6.09 6.01 -7.86
C LEU A 67 -6.49 7.33 -8.55
N SER A 68 -7.32 8.16 -7.91
CA SER A 68 -7.78 9.43 -8.48
C SER A 68 -6.69 10.51 -8.47
N ILE A 69 -5.78 10.44 -7.48
CA ILE A 69 -4.61 11.32 -7.40
C ILE A 69 -3.71 11.17 -8.63
N ASP A 70 -3.42 9.92 -9.00
CA ASP A 70 -2.43 9.61 -10.04
C ASP A 70 -2.94 9.85 -11.47
N SER A 71 -4.26 10.01 -11.65
CA SER A 71 -4.85 10.38 -12.94
C SER A 71 -4.65 11.86 -13.32
N GLY A 72 -4.13 12.70 -12.42
CA GLY A 72 -4.09 14.16 -12.59
C GLY A 72 -2.75 14.80 -12.96
N GLN A 73 -1.59 14.12 -12.85
CA GLN A 73 -0.30 14.79 -13.07
C GLN A 73 0.68 14.03 -13.97
N THR A 74 0.91 14.65 -15.12
CA THR A 74 2.01 14.49 -16.06
C THR A 74 3.38 14.40 -15.37
N ARG A 75 4.17 13.40 -15.76
CA ARG A 75 5.65 13.37 -15.79
C ARG A 75 6.36 14.17 -14.68
N GLY A 76 6.63 13.51 -13.56
CA GLY A 76 7.64 13.95 -12.60
C GLY A 76 7.09 14.19 -11.19
N GLY A 77 7.04 13.13 -10.39
CA GLY A 77 7.48 13.19 -8.99
C GLY A 77 6.68 14.00 -7.97
N VAL A 78 5.41 14.35 -8.18
CA VAL A 78 4.62 15.01 -7.13
C VAL A 78 3.28 14.32 -6.93
N PHE A 79 3.24 13.42 -5.95
CA PHE A 79 2.05 12.71 -5.50
C PHE A 79 1.19 13.66 -4.65
N ASN A 80 0.11 14.19 -5.23
CA ASN A 80 -0.78 15.11 -4.52
C ASN A 80 -1.66 14.34 -3.51
N PRO A 81 -1.64 14.63 -2.21
CA PRO A 81 -2.21 13.75 -1.21
C PRO A 81 -3.75 13.77 -1.19
N LEU A 82 -4.30 12.75 -0.55
CA LEU A 82 -5.72 12.66 -0.24
C LEU A 82 -6.16 13.81 0.67
N PRO A 83 -7.39 14.32 0.53
CA PRO A 83 -7.92 15.32 1.46
C PRO A 83 -7.90 14.74 2.88
N GLY A 84 -7.01 15.26 3.73
CA GLY A 84 -6.79 14.81 5.12
C GLY A 84 -5.46 14.09 5.39
N LEU A 85 -4.65 13.81 4.36
CA LEU A 85 -3.29 13.27 4.52
C LEU A 85 -2.26 14.34 4.07
N PRO A 86 -1.12 14.46 4.76
CA PRO A 86 -0.11 15.47 4.42
C PRO A 86 0.54 15.15 3.06
N ASN A 87 1.07 16.20 2.41
CA ASN A 87 1.70 16.15 1.10
C ASN A 87 2.87 15.15 1.10
N ILE A 88 2.74 14.03 0.40
CA ILE A 88 3.74 12.95 0.48
C ILE A 88 4.84 13.22 -0.56
N ASP A 89 5.64 14.25 -0.27
CA ASP A 89 7.08 14.28 -0.61
C ASP A 89 7.88 13.50 0.46
N ALA A 90 7.25 12.46 1.01
CA ALA A 90 7.76 11.74 2.15
C ALA A 90 8.61 10.54 1.67
N PRO A 91 9.74 10.27 2.34
CA PRO A 91 10.53 9.09 2.07
C PRO A 91 9.67 7.83 2.10
N ARG A 92 9.72 7.07 1.02
CA ARG A 92 9.10 5.76 0.89
C ARG A 92 10.11 4.70 1.31
N TYR A 93 9.64 3.70 2.03
CA TYR A 93 10.43 2.56 2.47
C TYR A 93 9.77 1.27 1.99
N ILE A 94 10.55 0.40 1.37
CA ILE A 94 10.06 -0.84 0.77
C ILE A 94 10.68 -2.04 1.49
N CYS A 95 9.91 -3.12 1.54
CA CYS A 95 10.45 -4.42 1.92
C CYS A 95 11.42 -4.92 0.83
N PRO A 96 12.56 -5.55 1.18
CA PRO A 96 13.44 -6.19 0.19
C PRO A 96 12.71 -7.18 -0.74
N GLU A 97 11.71 -7.88 -0.22
CA GLU A 97 10.85 -8.81 -0.99
C GLU A 97 9.77 -8.08 -1.82
N LYS A 98 9.75 -6.74 -1.80
CA LYS A 98 8.78 -5.87 -2.49
C LYS A 98 7.32 -6.13 -2.11
N ASP A 99 7.06 -6.80 -1.00
CA ASP A 99 5.73 -7.15 -0.50
C ASP A 99 4.99 -6.00 0.21
N TYR A 100 5.74 -5.06 0.78
CA TYR A 100 5.21 -3.98 1.62
C TYR A 100 5.86 -2.64 1.28
N ILE A 101 5.05 -1.59 1.26
CA ILE A 101 5.48 -0.19 1.06
C ILE A 101 4.97 0.62 2.25
N TRP A 102 5.89 1.32 2.90
CA TRP A 102 5.61 2.24 3.98
C TRP A 102 5.99 3.65 3.56
N HIS A 103 5.10 4.61 3.81
CA HIS A 103 5.39 6.01 3.56
C HIS A 103 5.69 6.65 4.91
N HIS A 104 6.82 7.35 5.02
CA HIS A 104 7.22 7.98 6.28
C HIS A 104 6.49 9.31 6.47
N ILE A 105 5.21 9.24 6.82
CA ILE A 105 4.29 10.39 6.87
C ILE A 105 4.67 11.36 8.00
N ASP A 106 5.02 10.84 9.17
CA ASP A 106 5.50 11.63 10.31
C ASP A 106 6.98 11.35 10.54
N SER A 107 7.82 12.39 10.46
CA SER A 107 9.28 12.27 10.63
C SER A 107 9.70 11.82 12.04
N SER A 108 8.82 11.87 13.04
CA SER A 108 9.08 11.38 14.39
C SER A 108 8.79 9.88 14.57
N ASP A 109 8.06 9.25 13.65
CA ASP A 109 7.75 7.83 13.78
C ASP A 109 9.00 6.98 13.48
N PRO A 110 9.34 6.00 14.34
CA PRO A 110 10.40 5.06 14.04
C PRO A 110 10.02 4.20 12.83
N ILE A 111 10.95 4.01 11.91
CA ILE A 111 10.74 3.19 10.70
C ILE A 111 10.37 1.76 11.15
N PRO A 112 9.15 1.27 10.85
CA PRO A 112 8.73 -0.05 11.26
C PRO A 112 9.42 -1.13 10.42
N ARG A 113 9.35 -2.37 10.90
CA ARG A 113 9.73 -3.55 10.10
C ARG A 113 8.58 -3.96 9.19
N CYS A 114 8.90 -4.71 8.14
CA CYS A 114 7.88 -5.33 7.31
C CYS A 114 7.00 -6.26 8.16
N PRO A 115 5.67 -6.08 8.18
CA PRO A 115 4.78 -6.92 9.00
C PRO A 115 4.76 -8.39 8.55
N THR A 116 5.09 -8.67 7.29
CA THR A 116 5.09 -10.05 6.74
C THR A 116 6.40 -10.79 7.02
N HIS A 117 7.54 -10.18 6.70
CA HIS A 117 8.85 -10.84 6.71
C HIS A 117 9.71 -10.44 7.91
N ASN A 118 9.25 -9.47 8.71
CA ASN A 118 9.98 -8.88 9.84
C ASN A 118 11.36 -8.30 9.47
N PHE A 119 11.57 -7.95 8.19
CA PHE A 119 12.78 -7.31 7.69
C PHE A 119 12.74 -5.79 7.92
N SER A 120 13.92 -5.20 8.09
CA SER A 120 14.07 -3.74 8.05
C SER A 120 13.66 -3.23 6.68
N LEU A 121 12.79 -2.22 6.66
CA LEU A 121 12.41 -1.56 5.41
C LEU A 121 13.58 -0.70 4.92
N VAL A 122 13.83 -0.73 3.61
CA VAL A 122 14.88 0.05 2.96
C VAL A 122 14.27 1.25 2.27
N ARG A 123 14.93 2.40 2.30
CA ARG A 123 14.45 3.60 1.59
C ARG A 123 14.42 3.30 0.09
N ASP A 124 13.29 3.58 -0.54
CA ASP A 124 13.17 3.50 -2.00
C ASP A 124 13.71 4.81 -2.57
N GLU A 125 14.86 4.71 -3.24
CA GLU A 125 15.59 5.82 -3.86
C GLU A 125 15.14 6.04 -5.33
N SER A 126 13.99 5.50 -5.72
CA SER A 126 13.46 5.46 -7.10
C SER A 126 12.74 6.73 -7.52
#